data_AF-A0A960ZUF4-F1
#
_entry.id   AF-A0A960ZUF4-F1
#
_cell.length_a   1.000
_cell.length_b   1.000
_cell.length_c   1.000
_cell.angle_alpha   90.00
_cell.angle_beta   90.00
_cell.angle_gamma   90.00
#
_symmetry.space_group_name_H-M   'P 1'
#
loop_
_entity.id
_entity.type
_entity.pdbx_description
1 polymer ?
#
loop_
_entity_poly.entity_id
_entity_poly.type
_entity_poly.pdbx_seq_one_letter_code
_entity_poly.pdbx_strand_id
1 'polypeptide(L)' 'RSPCGTGTSAKLACLAADGKLAPGEVWWQESIIDSVFEGRYEVAPDGIVPTITGQAFITAETTLILDPNDPFQYGI' A
#
# COMPACT_ATOMS: atom_id res chain seq x y z
N ARG A 1 1.35 -1.57 9.06
CA ARG A 1 0.82 -2.92 8.77
C ARG A 1 -0.43 -2.80 7.91
N SER A 2 -0.35 -1.96 6.86
CA SER A 2 -1.43 -1.85 5.89
C SER A 2 -1.39 -3.05 4.94
N PRO A 3 -2.38 -3.21 4.05
CA PRO A 3 -2.39 -4.29 3.06
C PRO A 3 -1.28 -4.19 2.00
N CYS A 4 -0.39 -3.19 2.12
CA CYS A 4 0.72 -2.87 1.20
C CYS A 4 0.24 -2.38 -0.17
N GLY A 5 0.22 -1.06 -0.40
CA GLY A 5 -0.31 -0.48 -1.63
C GLY A 5 0.38 -0.98 -2.91
N THR A 6 1.71 -1.02 -2.93
CA THR A 6 2.47 -1.56 -4.08
C THR A 6 2.28 -3.06 -4.26
N GLY A 7 2.13 -3.81 -3.15
CA GLY A 7 1.75 -5.23 -3.18
C GLY A 7 0.37 -5.44 -3.81
N THR A 8 -0.62 -4.61 -3.42
CA THR A 8 -1.95 -4.61 -4.03
C THR A 8 -1.88 -4.27 -5.52
N SER A 9 -1.10 -3.26 -5.92
CA SER A 9 -0.87 -2.92 -7.34
C SER A 9 -0.33 -4.10 -8.14
N ALA A 10 0.68 -4.81 -7.63
CA ALA A 10 1.23 -5.99 -8.27
C ALA A 10 0.19 -7.13 -8.36
N LYS A 11 -0.60 -7.33 -7.29
CA LYS A 11 -1.69 -8.30 -7.28
C LYS A 11 -2.74 -8.01 -8.34
N LEU A 12 -3.13 -6.74 -8.51
CA LEU A 12 -4.06 -6.30 -9.57
C LEU A 12 -3.50 -6.61 -10.95
N ALA A 13 -2.21 -6.37 -11.19
CA ALA A 13 -1.58 -6.68 -12.47
C ALA A 13 -1.62 -8.18 -12.78
N CYS A 14 -1.33 -9.04 -11.79
CA CYS A 14 -1.47 -10.49 -11.94
C CYS A 14 -2.91 -10.92 -12.21
N LEU A 15 -3.89 -10.36 -11.49
CA LEU A 15 -5.31 -10.69 -11.70
C LEU A 15 -5.80 -10.26 -13.09
N ALA A 16 -5.36 -9.10 -13.57
CA ALA A 16 -5.65 -8.61 -14.91
C ALA A 16 -5.05 -9.52 -15.98
N ALA A 17 -3.77 -9.90 -15.83
CA ALA A 17 -3.09 -10.83 -16.75
C ALA A 17 -3.75 -12.22 -16.78
N ASP A 18 -4.26 -12.68 -15.63
CA ASP A 18 -5.00 -13.93 -15.49
C ASP A 18 -6.47 -13.83 -15.97
N GLY A 19 -6.96 -12.63 -16.32
CA GLY A 19 -8.37 -12.39 -16.68
C GLY A 19 -9.36 -12.63 -15.52
N LYS A 20 -8.90 -12.53 -14.28
CA LYS A 20 -9.67 -12.84 -13.05
C LYS A 20 -10.32 -11.62 -12.40
N LEU A 21 -10.00 -10.42 -12.88
CA LEU A 21 -10.56 -9.16 -12.42
C LEU A 21 -10.74 -8.28 -13.65
N ALA A 22 -11.91 -7.69 -13.85
CA ALA A 22 -12.15 -6.81 -14.99
C ALA A 22 -11.59 -5.40 -14.73
N PRO A 23 -11.25 -4.61 -15.78
CA PRO A 23 -10.90 -3.21 -15.62
C PRO A 23 -12.04 -2.45 -14.92
N GLY A 24 -11.69 -1.60 -13.95
CA GLY A 24 -12.64 -0.85 -13.13
C GLY A 24 -13.35 -1.64 -12.02
N GLU A 25 -13.23 -2.97 -12.00
CA GLU A 25 -13.78 -3.80 -10.92
C GLU A 25 -13.01 -3.58 -9.61
N VAL A 26 -13.76 -3.57 -8.50
CA VAL A 26 -13.20 -3.32 -7.17
C VAL A 26 -12.62 -4.61 -6.58
N TRP A 27 -11.37 -4.54 -6.16
CA TRP A 27 -10.67 -5.52 -5.35
C TRP A 27 -10.50 -5.01 -3.93
N TRP A 28 -10.92 -5.81 -2.93
CA TRP A 28 -10.71 -5.52 -1.51
C TRP A 28 -9.50 -6.29 -1.01
N GLN A 29 -8.43 -5.58 -0.66
CA GLN A 29 -7.21 -6.20 -0.15
C GLN A 29 -7.12 -6.02 1.37
N GLU A 30 -7.20 -7.13 2.10
CA GLU A 30 -7.07 -7.17 3.54
C GLU A 30 -5.61 -7.38 3.99
N SER A 31 -5.25 -6.79 5.13
CA SER A 31 -3.96 -6.97 5.82
C SER A 31 -4.07 -8.00 6.95
N ILE A 32 -2.95 -8.39 7.55
CA ILE A 32 -2.93 -9.27 8.74
C ILE A 32 -3.57 -8.66 10.01
N ILE A 33 -3.85 -7.36 10.01
CA ILE A 33 -4.52 -6.66 11.13
C ILE A 33 -5.89 -6.09 10.72
N ASP A 34 -6.55 -6.72 9.76
CA ASP A 34 -7.92 -6.43 9.32
C ASP A 34 -8.14 -5.05 8.68
N SER A 35 -7.09 -4.24 8.49
CA SER A 35 -7.17 -3.05 7.65
C SER A 35 -7.39 -3.44 6.18
N VAL A 36 -8.17 -2.65 5.45
CA VAL A 36 -8.56 -2.93 4.06
C VAL A 36 -8.24 -1.75 3.15
N PHE A 37 -7.70 -2.04 1.96
CA PHE A 37 -7.59 -1.11 0.85
C PHE A 37 -8.56 -1.49 -0.26
N GLU A 38 -9.14 -0.48 -0.90
CA GLU A 38 -9.87 -0.62 -2.17
C GLU A 38 -8.86 -0.47 -3.32
N GLY A 39 -8.83 -1.43 -4.24
CA GLY A 39 -8.01 -1.39 -5.44
C GLY A 39 -8.86 -1.53 -6.69
N ARG A 40 -8.56 -0.76 -7.73
CA ARG A 40 -9.08 -0.97 -9.08
C ARG A 40 -8.01 -0.65 -10.10
N TYR A 41 -8.20 -1.01 -11.35
CA TYR A 41 -7.24 -0.68 -12.39
C TYR A 41 -7.88 -0.24 -13.70
N GLU A 42 -7.12 0.51 -14.48
CA GLU A 42 -7.39 0.85 -15.87
C GLU A 42 -6.35 0.18 -16.77
N VAL A 43 -6.75 -0.19 -18.00
CA VAL A 43 -5.84 -0.77 -18.99
C VAL A 43 -4.93 0.33 -19.53
N ALA A 44 -3.63 0.02 -19.65
CA ALA A 44 -2.65 0.89 -20.28
C ALA A 44 -1.84 0.10 -21.35
N PRO A 45 -1.16 0.79 -22.28
CA PRO A 45 -0.44 0.12 -23.37
C PRO A 45 0.56 -0.95 -22.91
N ASP A 46 1.28 -0.70 -21.82
CA ASP A 46 2.32 -1.58 -21.29
C ASP A 46 1.92 -2.29 -19.98
N GLY A 47 0.62 -2.42 -19.72
CA GLY A 47 0.10 -3.11 -18.54
C GLY A 47 -1.16 -2.48 -17.97
N ILE A 48 -1.14 -2.16 -16.67
CA ILE A 48 -2.27 -1.55 -15.98
C ILE A 48 -1.85 -0.31 -15.20
N VAL A 49 -2.79 0.61 -15.00
CA VAL A 49 -2.67 1.72 -14.04
C VAL A 49 -3.58 1.42 -12.85
N PRO A 50 -3.04 0.98 -11.70
CA PRO A 50 -3.83 0.71 -10.51
C PRO A 50 -4.11 1.99 -9.71
N THR A 51 -5.33 2.12 -9.21
CA THR A 51 -5.71 3.09 -8.17
C THR A 51 -5.91 2.34 -6.86
N ILE A 52 -5.19 2.75 -5.81
CA ILE A 52 -5.32 2.20 -4.47
C ILE A 52 -5.88 3.28 -3.54
N THR A 53 -6.96 2.98 -2.85
CA THR A 53 -7.60 3.88 -1.89
C THR A 53 -7.51 3.26 -0.49
N GLY A 54 -7.11 4.09 0.46
CA GLY A 54 -7.03 3.74 1.87
C GLY A 54 -7.23 4.98 2.74
N GLN A 55 -7.08 4.80 4.04
CA GLN A 55 -7.21 5.88 5.02
C GLN A 55 -5.94 5.97 5.87
N ALA A 56 -5.61 7.20 6.26
CA ALA A 56 -4.52 7.49 7.17
C ALA A 56 -5.01 8.48 8.23
N PHE A 57 -4.42 8.40 9.42
CA PHE A 57 -4.78 9.22 10.57
C PHE A 57 -3.53 9.87 11.14
N ILE A 58 -3.65 11.14 11.54
CA ILE A 58 -2.59 11.81 12.31
C ILE A 58 -2.51 11.10 13.67
N THR A 59 -1.32 10.65 14.04
CA THR A 59 -1.10 9.93 15.31
C THR A 59 -0.28 10.74 16.30
N ALA A 60 0.63 11.60 15.82
CA ALA A 60 1.43 12.49 16.64
C ALA A 60 2.05 13.61 15.80
N GLU A 61 2.43 14.69 16.48
CA GLU A 61 3.42 15.67 16.03
C GLU A 61 4.62 15.54 16.97
N THR A 62 5.84 15.42 16.42
CA THR A 62 7.01 15.04 17.22
C THR A 62 8.27 15.80 16.82
N THR A 63 9.06 16.19 17.84
CA THR A 63 10.44 16.66 17.68
C THR A 63 11.41 15.55 18.07
N LEU A 64 12.18 15.04 17.11
CA LEU A 64 13.23 14.05 17.38
C LEU A 64 14.52 14.77 17.81
N ILE A 65 15.07 14.37 18.96
CA ILE A 65 16.32 14.91 19.52
C ILE A 65 17.35 13.78 19.54
N LEU A 66 18.50 14.00 18.90
CA LEU A 66 19.59 13.04 18.81
C LEU A 66 20.78 13.60 19.59
N ASP A 67 21.14 12.98 20.73
CA ASP A 67 22.32 13.34 21.52
C ASP A 67 23.58 12.73 20.88
N PRO A 68 24.64 13.52 20.61
CA PRO A 68 25.88 13.00 20.02
C PRO A 68 26.62 11.99 20.91
N ASN A 69 26.28 11.87 22.20
CA ASN A 69 26.88 10.91 23.12
C ASN A 69 26.03 9.64 23.29
N ASP A 70 24.86 9.54 22.65
CA ASP A 70 24.03 8.33 22.71
C ASP A 70 24.64 7.22 21.84
N PRO A 71 25.08 6.08 22.41
CA PRO A 71 25.65 4.98 21.63
C PRO A 71 24.63 4.32 20.69
N PHE A 72 23.33 4.58 20.85
CA PHE A 72 22.24 4.06 20.03
C PHE A 72 21.49 5.16 19.25
N GLN A 73 22.14 6.30 18.99
CA GLN A 73 21.55 7.46 18.29
C GLN A 73 20.79 7.11 16.99
N TYR A 74 21.16 6.02 16.31
CA TYR A 74 20.55 5.56 15.06
C TYR A 74 19.81 4.22 15.16
N GLY A 75 19.53 3.76 16.38
CA GLY A 75 19.03 2.41 16.66
C GLY A 75 20.15 1.42 16.98
N ILE A 76 19.75 0.17 17.22
CA ILE A 76 20.63 -0.97 17.52
C ILE A 76 21.15 -1.60 16.23
#